data_AF-A0A2W1LMV2-F1
#
_entry.id   AF-A0A2W1LMV2-F1
#
_cell.length_a   1.000
_cell.length_b   1.000
_cell.length_c   1.000
_cell.angle_alpha   90.00
_cell.angle_beta   90.00
_cell.angle_gamma   90.00
#
_symmetry.space_group_name_H-M   'P 1'
#
loop_
_entity.id
_entity.type
_entity.pdbx_description
1 polymer ?
#
loop_
_entity_poly.entity_id
_entity_poly.type
_entity_poly.pdbx_seq_one_letter_code
_entity_poly.pdbx_strand_id
1 'polypeptide(L)'
;MGGPLWKRLIACLIVLVLTYGALSLFIPKRAEAASPITVFVDLAQVQFDVEPVVVKGTTLVQFRPLFEAMKIDVAWDSSRKLVTGTKPGLTIELEIDKKTAVVNGSAVELEQPASIIDGSTMVPLRFIGEATGAIVYWDGVHREITIITEEMLEMLGVTKEEMMAKLSEYEAKKPDATPAELPDNTKKPKPSDSDSSGASPEGKADTPASPTPKPDGRKPAEYGSGEYKAASGKPELGKLQGMYTGMRADMYGYECGGLCIDMFTFFSGGKVFVGLPPHGGPETIDCKRDGCQTYTIKDGKMKVNGGETYSVSISKDGKLKINDVVMDPVKPVKEGMTLSGEYVHKGYSGMVGITTYSTAWTELLVFKRDGTFESEDLSLGTLDTGSAVTNSASGDESTGTYRISGNTIILAFNDGRREQLFFGVLENTKRAKGEDLVIGDKNFYVDRKE
;
A
#
# COMPACT_ATOMS: atom_id res chain seq x y z
N MET A 1 49.93 71.40 -11.43
CA MET A 1 49.65 70.47 -10.30
C MET A 1 49.13 69.15 -10.87
N GLY A 2 50.03 68.25 -11.26
CA GLY A 2 49.68 66.92 -11.77
C GLY A 2 49.95 65.87 -10.69
N GLY A 3 48.89 65.36 -10.06
CA GLY A 3 49.02 64.24 -9.13
C GLY A 3 49.53 62.98 -9.84
N PRO A 4 50.27 62.09 -9.16
CA PRO A 4 50.93 60.96 -9.80
C PRO A 4 49.90 60.00 -10.40
N LEU A 5 50.13 59.63 -11.66
CA LEU A 5 49.22 58.86 -12.54
C LEU A 5 48.63 57.61 -11.84
N TRP A 6 49.41 56.97 -10.97
CA TRP A 6 49.00 55.77 -10.23
C TRP A 6 47.82 56.01 -9.25
N LYS A 7 47.66 57.22 -8.69
CA LYS A 7 46.53 57.56 -7.81
C LYS A 7 45.22 57.65 -8.59
N ARG A 8 45.28 58.05 -9.87
CA ARG A 8 44.12 58.07 -10.77
C ARG A 8 43.72 56.66 -11.21
N LEU A 9 44.71 55.79 -11.45
CA LEU A 9 44.47 54.38 -11.80
C LEU A 9 43.86 53.59 -10.63
N ILE A 10 44.34 53.80 -9.39
CA ILE A 10 43.77 53.14 -8.20
C ILE A 10 42.35 53.64 -7.93
N ALA A 11 42.06 54.94 -8.10
CA ALA A 11 40.72 55.48 -7.95
C ALA A 11 39.74 54.91 -9.00
N CYS A 12 40.16 54.76 -10.26
CA CYS A 12 39.34 54.11 -11.28
C CYS A 12 39.07 52.64 -10.98
N LEU A 13 40.05 51.91 -10.46
CA LEU A 13 39.91 50.47 -10.13
C LEU A 13 38.98 50.26 -8.93
N ILE A 14 39.02 51.15 -7.92
CA ILE A 14 38.09 51.13 -6.78
C ILE A 14 36.66 51.45 -7.23
N VAL A 15 36.48 52.45 -8.11
CA VAL A 15 35.16 52.76 -8.68
C VAL A 15 34.62 51.60 -9.51
N LEU A 16 35.46 50.94 -10.31
CA LEU A 16 35.06 49.79 -11.13
C LEU A 16 34.65 48.59 -10.27
N VAL A 17 35.39 48.29 -9.20
CA VAL A 17 35.08 47.24 -8.22
C VAL A 17 33.79 47.57 -7.44
N LEU A 18 33.57 48.83 -7.07
CA LEU A 18 32.33 49.26 -6.40
C LEU A 18 31.12 49.23 -7.34
N THR A 19 31.29 49.54 -8.63
CA THR A 19 30.20 49.44 -9.62
C THR A 19 29.90 47.99 -10.04
N TYR A 20 30.90 47.10 -10.05
CA TYR A 20 30.68 45.67 -10.33
C TYR A 20 30.07 44.95 -9.11
N GLY A 21 30.48 45.32 -7.88
CA GLY A 21 29.92 44.77 -6.64
C GLY A 21 28.47 45.20 -6.37
N ALA A 22 28.06 46.40 -6.81
CA ALA A 22 26.67 46.86 -6.68
C ALA A 22 25.71 46.20 -7.70
N LEU A 23 26.22 45.61 -8.79
CA LEU A 23 25.40 44.96 -9.82
C LEU A 23 25.12 43.47 -9.50
N SER A 24 25.73 42.91 -8.46
CA SER A 24 25.58 41.49 -8.07
C SER A 24 24.51 41.23 -6.99
N LEU A 25 23.77 42.25 -6.53
CA LEU A 25 22.81 42.14 -5.43
C LEU A 25 21.32 42.09 -5.83
N PHE A 26 21.02 41.99 -7.12
CA PHE A 26 19.66 41.72 -7.62
C PHE A 26 19.65 40.42 -8.43
N ILE A 27 19.93 39.30 -7.78
CA ILE A 27 19.44 38.01 -8.28
C ILE A 27 17.98 37.95 -7.86
N PRO A 28 16.99 38.04 -8.78
CA PRO A 28 15.62 37.74 -8.40
C PRO A 28 15.61 36.33 -7.82
N LYS A 29 15.16 36.18 -6.57
CA LYS A 29 14.91 34.84 -6.00
C LYS A 29 13.99 34.14 -6.99
N ARG A 30 14.48 33.06 -7.60
CA ARG A 30 13.67 32.21 -8.46
C ARG A 30 12.52 31.73 -7.58
N ALA A 31 11.29 32.09 -7.93
CA ALA A 31 10.12 31.49 -7.30
C ALA A 31 10.18 30.01 -7.68
N GLU A 32 10.55 29.17 -6.72
CA GLU A 32 10.52 27.73 -6.86
C GLU A 32 9.04 27.36 -7.00
N ALA A 33 8.69 26.81 -8.17
CA ALA A 33 7.33 26.34 -8.41
C ALA A 33 7.08 25.21 -7.40
N ALA A 34 6.18 25.45 -6.47
CA ALA A 34 5.87 24.48 -5.44
C ALA A 34 5.28 23.22 -6.10
N SER A 35 5.74 22.03 -5.69
CA SER A 35 5.39 20.73 -6.29
C SER A 35 3.88 20.55 -6.49
N PRO A 36 3.40 19.96 -7.60
CA PRO A 36 1.96 19.82 -7.87
C PRO A 36 1.25 19.07 -6.74
N ILE A 37 -0.04 19.39 -6.52
CA ILE A 37 -0.86 18.68 -5.53
C ILE A 37 -1.34 17.36 -6.13
N THR A 38 -1.10 16.27 -5.43
CA THR A 38 -1.60 14.93 -5.77
C THR A 38 -2.84 14.61 -4.94
N VAL A 39 -3.77 13.83 -5.52
CA VAL A 39 -5.01 13.42 -4.85
C VAL A 39 -5.19 11.91 -4.99
N PHE A 40 -5.50 11.24 -3.90
CA PHE A 40 -5.81 9.81 -3.86
C PHE A 40 -7.22 9.58 -3.31
N VAL A 41 -7.96 8.67 -3.93
CA VAL A 41 -9.22 8.13 -3.41
C VAL A 41 -9.01 6.64 -3.19
N ASP A 42 -9.12 6.17 -1.94
CA ASP A 42 -8.94 4.76 -1.56
C ASP A 42 -7.64 4.14 -2.12
N LEU A 43 -6.53 4.90 -1.99
CA LEU A 43 -5.18 4.57 -2.49
C LEU A 43 -4.98 4.72 -4.01
N ALA A 44 -6.02 4.99 -4.79
CA ALA A 44 -5.91 5.23 -6.22
C ALA A 44 -5.70 6.72 -6.52
N GLN A 45 -4.63 7.06 -7.26
CA GLN A 45 -4.39 8.45 -7.68
C GLN A 45 -5.45 8.90 -8.69
N VAL A 46 -6.04 10.06 -8.45
CA VAL A 46 -6.96 10.71 -9.38
C VAL A 46 -6.15 11.54 -10.37
N GLN A 47 -6.31 11.23 -11.66
CA GLN A 47 -5.70 12.02 -12.74
C GLN A 47 -6.60 13.19 -13.12
N PHE A 48 -6.00 14.36 -13.30
CA PHE A 48 -6.71 15.59 -13.66
C PHE A 48 -6.07 16.23 -14.88
N ASP A 49 -6.86 16.53 -15.91
CA ASP A 49 -6.44 17.29 -17.10
C ASP A 49 -5.97 18.73 -16.83
N VAL A 50 -6.40 19.28 -15.69
CA VAL A 50 -6.16 20.61 -15.14
C VAL A 50 -5.81 20.37 -13.68
N GLU A 51 -4.58 20.75 -13.33
CA GLU A 51 -4.00 20.45 -12.03
C GLU A 51 -4.85 21.00 -10.87
N PRO A 52 -4.88 20.32 -9.71
CA PRO A 52 -5.45 20.87 -8.49
C PRO A 52 -4.82 22.22 -8.11
N VAL A 53 -5.66 23.18 -7.72
CA VAL A 53 -5.21 24.54 -7.37
C VAL A 53 -5.66 24.93 -5.96
N VAL A 54 -4.81 25.67 -5.24
CA VAL A 54 -5.17 26.22 -3.93
C VAL A 54 -5.69 27.65 -4.11
N VAL A 55 -6.95 27.86 -3.76
CA VAL A 55 -7.58 29.19 -3.74
C VAL A 55 -7.90 29.55 -2.30
N LYS A 56 -7.19 30.55 -1.75
CA LYS A 56 -7.40 31.06 -0.39
C LYS A 56 -7.42 29.96 0.69
N GLY A 57 -6.56 28.95 0.56
CA GLY A 57 -6.43 27.85 1.51
C GLY A 57 -7.32 26.63 1.21
N THR A 58 -8.23 26.73 0.24
CA THR A 58 -9.07 25.60 -0.19
C THR A 58 -8.53 25.02 -1.49
N THR A 59 -8.31 23.71 -1.53
CA THR A 59 -7.94 23.02 -2.77
C THR A 59 -9.16 22.78 -3.65
N LEU A 60 -9.12 23.29 -4.88
CA LEU A 60 -10.10 23.06 -5.92
C LEU A 60 -9.55 22.04 -6.93
N VAL A 61 -10.40 21.12 -7.35
CA VAL A 61 -10.06 20.08 -8.35
C VAL A 61 -11.15 19.96 -9.39
N GLN A 62 -10.85 19.38 -10.54
CA GLN A 62 -11.89 19.14 -11.53
C GLN A 62 -12.96 18.19 -10.99
N PHE A 63 -14.22 18.56 -11.16
CA PHE A 63 -15.32 17.84 -10.56
C PHE A 63 -15.47 16.41 -11.09
N ARG A 64 -15.35 16.20 -12.41
CA ARG A 64 -15.67 14.91 -13.03
C ARG A 64 -14.71 13.79 -12.58
N PRO A 65 -13.38 13.92 -12.66
CA PRO A 65 -12.48 12.87 -12.19
C PRO A 65 -12.63 12.57 -10.70
N LEU A 66 -12.87 13.59 -9.87
CA LEU A 66 -13.11 13.39 -8.44
C LEU A 66 -14.40 12.60 -8.19
N PHE A 67 -15.50 12.97 -8.84
CA PHE A 67 -16.80 12.33 -8.63
C PHE A 67 -16.78 10.88 -9.12
N GLU A 68 -16.16 10.62 -10.27
CA GLU A 68 -16.00 9.26 -10.81
C GLU A 68 -15.15 8.38 -9.89
N ALA A 69 -14.01 8.89 -9.40
CA ALA A 69 -13.17 8.17 -8.45
C ALA A 69 -13.91 7.83 -7.14
N MET A 70 -14.85 8.68 -6.74
CA MET A 70 -15.70 8.50 -5.56
C MET A 70 -17.03 7.78 -5.85
N LYS A 71 -17.22 7.24 -7.07
CA LYS A 71 -18.43 6.53 -7.53
C LYS A 71 -19.71 7.37 -7.38
N ILE A 72 -19.63 8.66 -7.69
CA ILE A 72 -20.75 9.60 -7.68
C ILE A 72 -21.17 9.85 -9.14
N ASP A 73 -22.43 9.57 -9.45
CA ASP A 73 -23.00 9.93 -10.75
C ASP A 73 -23.04 11.45 -10.90
N VAL A 74 -22.63 11.96 -12.05
CA VAL A 74 -22.44 13.39 -12.23
C VAL A 74 -23.18 13.95 -13.44
N ALA A 75 -23.90 15.04 -13.23
CA ALA A 75 -24.57 15.82 -14.26
C ALA A 75 -24.08 17.28 -14.24
N TRP A 76 -24.00 17.87 -15.42
CA TRP A 76 -23.66 19.27 -15.62
C TRP A 76 -24.77 19.95 -16.42
N ASP A 77 -25.42 20.95 -15.81
CA ASP A 77 -26.38 21.82 -16.50
C ASP A 77 -25.68 23.12 -16.89
N SER A 78 -25.41 23.29 -18.17
CA SER A 78 -24.75 24.48 -18.71
C SER A 78 -25.61 25.74 -18.65
N SER A 79 -26.94 25.61 -18.68
CA SER A 79 -27.87 26.74 -18.63
C SER A 79 -27.93 27.36 -17.23
N ARG A 80 -27.88 26.51 -16.20
CA ARG A 80 -27.88 26.90 -14.79
C ARG A 80 -26.48 27.03 -14.20
N LYS A 81 -25.44 26.61 -14.93
CA LYS A 81 -24.08 26.42 -14.42
C LYS A 81 -24.08 25.60 -13.13
N LEU A 82 -24.76 24.46 -13.16
CA LEU A 82 -25.00 23.61 -12.00
C LEU A 82 -24.31 22.26 -12.16
N VAL A 83 -23.46 21.91 -11.21
CA VAL A 83 -22.97 20.54 -11.02
C VAL A 83 -23.94 19.83 -10.09
N THR A 84 -24.41 18.65 -10.48
CA THR A 84 -25.20 17.76 -9.63
C THR A 84 -24.48 16.43 -9.51
N GLY A 85 -24.18 16.02 -8.27
CA GLY A 85 -23.68 14.70 -7.93
C GLY A 85 -24.75 13.88 -7.23
N THR A 86 -24.91 12.62 -7.60
CA THR A 86 -25.87 11.70 -6.99
C THR A 86 -25.23 10.35 -6.69
N LYS A 87 -25.51 9.81 -5.50
CA LYS A 87 -25.29 8.41 -5.13
C LYS A 87 -26.40 7.97 -4.17
N PRO A 88 -26.55 6.68 -3.85
CA PRO A 88 -27.58 6.24 -2.89
C PRO A 88 -27.51 7.03 -1.57
N GLY A 89 -28.60 7.73 -1.23
CA GLY A 89 -28.70 8.54 -0.01
C GLY A 89 -28.01 9.91 -0.04
N LEU A 90 -27.45 10.33 -1.18
CA LEU A 90 -26.74 11.61 -1.31
C LEU A 90 -27.02 12.30 -2.65
N THR A 91 -27.42 13.56 -2.57
CA THR A 91 -27.45 14.51 -3.69
C THR A 91 -26.66 15.76 -3.29
N ILE A 92 -25.72 16.17 -4.14
CA ILE A 92 -24.93 17.39 -3.99
C ILE A 92 -25.19 18.29 -5.20
N GLU A 93 -25.54 19.55 -4.97
CA GLU A 93 -25.71 20.56 -6.00
C GLU A 93 -24.77 21.73 -5.74
N LEU A 94 -23.94 22.07 -6.73
CA LEU A 94 -23.04 23.23 -6.69
C LEU A 94 -23.28 24.11 -7.92
N GLU A 95 -23.74 25.34 -7.68
CA GLU A 95 -23.83 26.36 -8.71
C GLU A 95 -22.50 27.13 -8.79
N ILE A 96 -21.99 27.34 -10.00
CA ILE A 96 -20.73 28.06 -10.21
C ILE A 96 -20.80 29.48 -9.64
N ASP A 97 -19.71 29.92 -9.02
CA ASP A 97 -19.52 31.21 -8.36
C ASP A 97 -20.45 31.46 -7.15
N LYS A 98 -21.22 30.46 -6.70
CA LYS A 98 -22.02 30.52 -5.47
C LYS A 98 -21.27 29.91 -4.29
N LYS A 99 -21.29 30.61 -3.16
CA LYS A 99 -20.76 30.13 -1.87
C LYS A 99 -21.73 29.21 -1.12
N THR A 100 -22.83 28.82 -1.74
CA THR A 100 -23.84 27.95 -1.12
C THR A 100 -24.03 26.75 -2.02
N ALA A 101 -23.83 25.56 -1.47
CA ALA A 101 -24.20 24.30 -2.08
C ALA A 101 -25.51 23.79 -1.45
N VAL A 102 -26.14 22.81 -2.10
CA VAL A 102 -27.27 22.09 -1.53
C VAL A 102 -26.89 20.62 -1.39
N VAL A 103 -26.97 20.09 -0.17
CA VAL A 103 -26.71 18.67 0.12
C VAL A 103 -28.01 18.06 0.66
N ASN A 104 -28.56 17.07 -0.03
CA ASN A 104 -29.83 16.43 0.33
C ASN A 104 -30.97 17.43 0.60
N GLY A 105 -31.05 18.48 -0.23
CA GLY A 105 -32.05 19.56 -0.11
C GLY A 105 -31.75 20.61 0.97
N SER A 106 -30.67 20.46 1.74
CA SER A 106 -30.26 21.43 2.77
C SER A 106 -29.12 22.32 2.27
N ALA A 107 -29.23 23.63 2.48
CA ALA A 107 -28.19 24.58 2.10
C ALA A 107 -26.96 24.46 3.02
N VAL A 108 -25.77 24.42 2.42
CA VAL A 108 -24.47 24.35 3.11
C VAL A 108 -23.55 25.45 2.57
N GLU A 109 -22.89 26.18 3.47
CA GLU A 109 -21.92 27.21 3.09
C GLU A 109 -20.58 26.59 2.69
N LEU A 110 -20.00 27.08 1.59
CA LEU A 110 -18.71 26.67 1.06
C LEU A 110 -17.61 27.66 1.45
N GLU A 111 -16.44 27.15 1.81
CA GLU A 111 -15.26 28.00 2.04
C GLU A 111 -14.87 28.78 0.77
N GLN A 112 -14.84 28.08 -0.36
CA GLN A 112 -14.70 28.65 -1.70
C GLN A 112 -15.81 28.14 -2.62
N PRO A 113 -16.33 28.96 -3.54
CA PRO A 113 -17.32 28.52 -4.52
C PRO A 113 -16.69 27.57 -5.54
N ALA A 114 -17.52 26.71 -6.13
CA ALA A 114 -17.14 26.05 -7.39
C ALA A 114 -16.90 27.12 -8.46
N SER A 115 -15.85 26.98 -9.27
CA SER A 115 -15.36 28.03 -10.16
C SER A 115 -14.92 27.42 -11.49
N ILE A 116 -14.94 28.20 -12.58
CA ILE A 116 -14.35 27.78 -13.85
C ILE A 116 -12.92 28.31 -13.92
N ILE A 117 -11.94 27.41 -14.02
CA ILE A 117 -10.51 27.73 -14.12
C ILE A 117 -9.95 26.97 -15.34
N ASP A 118 -9.27 27.69 -16.23
CA ASP A 118 -8.70 27.15 -17.47
C ASP A 118 -9.70 26.35 -18.33
N GLY A 119 -10.97 26.79 -18.31
CA GLY A 119 -12.04 26.16 -19.06
C GLY A 119 -12.67 24.94 -18.38
N SER A 120 -12.15 24.51 -17.23
CA SER A 120 -12.67 23.37 -16.46
C SER A 120 -13.43 23.81 -15.22
N THR A 121 -14.49 23.07 -14.89
CA THR A 121 -15.26 23.27 -13.65
C THR A 121 -14.50 22.66 -12.47
N MET A 122 -14.05 23.53 -11.57
CA MET A 122 -13.31 23.19 -10.37
C MET A 122 -14.23 23.28 -9.13
N VAL A 123 -14.18 22.27 -8.27
CA VAL A 123 -15.00 22.14 -7.06
C VAL A 123 -14.12 22.01 -5.81
N PRO A 124 -14.59 22.48 -4.64
CA PRO A 124 -13.85 22.34 -3.38
C PRO A 124 -13.75 20.87 -2.96
N LEU A 125 -12.56 20.29 -3.03
CA LEU A 125 -12.36 18.86 -2.83
C LEU A 125 -12.83 18.39 -1.45
N ARG A 126 -12.41 19.10 -0.39
CA ARG A 126 -12.74 18.71 0.99
C ARG A 126 -14.24 18.66 1.23
N PHE A 127 -14.98 19.64 0.72
CA PHE A 127 -16.43 19.68 0.82
C PHE A 127 -17.07 18.45 0.17
N ILE A 128 -16.65 18.10 -1.05
CA ILE A 128 -17.16 16.92 -1.75
C ILE A 128 -16.85 15.64 -0.96
N GLY A 129 -15.60 15.48 -0.52
CA GLY A 129 -15.16 14.35 0.30
C GLY A 129 -15.96 14.19 1.60
N GLU A 130 -16.13 15.27 2.35
CA GLU A 130 -16.83 15.23 3.64
C GLU A 130 -18.34 15.04 3.47
N ALA A 131 -18.94 15.61 2.41
CA ALA A 131 -20.35 15.41 2.09
C ALA A 131 -20.70 13.93 1.80
N THR A 132 -19.72 13.13 1.39
CA THR A 132 -19.92 11.69 1.16
C THR A 132 -19.68 10.82 2.37
N GLY A 133 -19.34 11.40 3.53
CA GLY A 133 -18.95 10.67 4.74
C GLY A 133 -17.47 10.30 4.81
N ALA A 134 -16.67 10.60 3.78
CA ALA A 134 -15.26 10.21 3.73
C ALA A 134 -14.40 10.98 4.75
N ILE A 135 -13.19 10.48 4.97
CA ILE A 135 -12.09 11.22 5.61
C ILE A 135 -11.29 11.93 4.52
N VAL A 136 -10.94 13.19 4.73
CA VAL A 136 -10.04 13.96 3.85
C VAL A 136 -8.82 14.40 4.66
N TYR A 137 -7.69 13.76 4.40
CA TYR A 137 -6.40 14.04 5.00
C TYR A 137 -5.52 14.85 4.05
N TRP A 138 -4.76 15.81 4.58
CA TRP A 138 -3.80 16.62 3.83
C TRP A 138 -2.41 16.39 4.41
N ASP A 139 -1.51 15.87 3.59
CA ASP A 139 -0.09 15.82 3.87
C ASP A 139 0.59 17.08 3.30
N GLY A 140 0.89 18.05 4.17
CA GLY A 140 1.55 19.28 3.75
C GLY A 140 3.00 19.15 3.30
N VAL A 141 3.68 18.04 3.66
CA VAL A 141 5.08 17.79 3.30
C VAL A 141 5.18 17.25 1.88
N HIS A 142 4.33 16.27 1.55
CA HIS A 142 4.25 15.66 0.23
C HIS A 142 3.29 16.39 -0.72
N ARG A 143 2.58 17.41 -0.22
CA ARG A 143 1.50 18.12 -0.92
C ARG A 143 0.42 17.17 -1.46
N GLU A 144 0.03 16.20 -0.65
CA GLU A 144 -0.90 15.14 -1.03
C GLU A 144 -2.23 15.27 -0.29
N ILE A 145 -3.33 15.04 -1.00
CA ILE A 145 -4.66 14.86 -0.40
C ILE A 145 -5.07 13.39 -0.50
N THR A 146 -5.36 12.77 0.64
CA THR A 146 -5.89 11.40 0.71
C THR A 146 -7.35 11.44 1.11
N ILE A 147 -8.22 10.87 0.29
CA ILE A 147 -9.65 10.67 0.56
C ILE A 147 -9.85 9.18 0.87
N ILE A 148 -10.35 8.88 2.06
CA ILE A 148 -10.65 7.51 2.50
C ILE A 148 -12.16 7.39 2.64
N THR A 149 -12.79 6.62 1.75
CA THR A 149 -14.24 6.43 1.72
C THR A 149 -14.72 5.55 2.87
N GLU A 150 -16.03 5.61 3.18
CA GLU A 150 -16.64 4.70 4.16
C GLU A 150 -16.51 3.23 3.73
N GLU A 151 -16.60 2.95 2.43
CA GLU A 151 -16.40 1.60 1.87
C GLU A 151 -15.00 1.06 2.18
N MET A 152 -13.97 1.89 2.06
CA MET A 152 -12.60 1.52 2.40
C MET A 152 -12.42 1.29 3.91
N LEU A 153 -13.02 2.14 4.75
CA LEU A 153 -13.00 1.96 6.20
C LEU A 153 -13.65 0.63 6.62
N GLU A 154 -14.81 0.31 6.02
CA GLU A 154 -15.50 -0.96 6.23
C GLU A 154 -14.68 -2.15 5.79
N MET A 155 -14.02 -2.05 4.63
CA MET A 155 -13.12 -3.08 4.11
C MET A 155 -11.95 -3.34 5.04
N LEU A 156 -11.38 -2.29 5.62
CA LEU A 156 -10.28 -2.37 6.59
C LEU A 156 -10.75 -2.82 7.98
N GLY A 157 -12.06 -2.82 8.25
CA GLY A 157 -12.62 -3.15 9.56
C GLY A 157 -12.26 -2.13 10.64
N VAL A 158 -12.07 -0.87 10.26
CA VAL A 158 -11.66 0.24 11.14
C VAL A 158 -12.74 1.30 11.14
N THR A 159 -13.05 1.90 12.30
CA THR A 159 -14.01 3.00 12.35
C THR A 159 -13.41 4.32 11.85
N LYS A 160 -14.25 5.28 11.47
CA LYS A 160 -13.80 6.62 11.08
C LYS A 160 -12.98 7.28 12.18
N GLU A 161 -13.39 7.12 13.44
CA GLU A 161 -12.72 7.67 14.62
C GLU A 161 -11.36 7.01 14.84
N GLU A 162 -11.28 5.68 14.70
CA GLU A 162 -10.02 4.95 14.82
C GLU A 162 -9.02 5.37 13.73
N MET A 163 -9.49 5.53 12.49
CA MET A 163 -8.64 6.00 11.39
C MET A 163 -8.17 7.43 11.62
N MET A 164 -9.05 8.34 12.03
CA MET A 164 -8.70 9.72 12.36
C MET A 164 -7.70 9.80 13.52
N ALA A 165 -7.84 8.93 14.53
CA ALA A 165 -6.87 8.84 15.63
C ALA A 165 -5.49 8.40 15.14
N LYS A 166 -5.42 7.42 14.24
CA LYS A 166 -4.16 6.99 13.61
C LYS A 166 -3.51 8.09 12.77
N LEU A 167 -4.29 8.82 11.99
CA LEU A 167 -3.80 9.95 11.20
C LEU A 167 -3.26 11.08 12.09
N SER A 168 -3.91 11.36 13.21
CA SER A 168 -3.43 12.31 14.20
C SER A 168 -2.12 11.87 14.86
N GLU A 169 -2.00 10.59 15.21
CA GLU A 169 -0.75 10.02 15.73
C GLU A 169 0.38 10.07 14.70
N TYR A 170 0.09 9.80 13.43
CA TYR A 170 1.03 9.94 12.32
C TYR A 170 1.52 11.39 12.19
N GLU A 171 0.62 12.37 12.16
CA GLU A 171 0.96 13.79 12.05
C GLU A 171 1.85 14.24 13.22
N ALA A 172 1.55 13.79 14.45
CA ALA A 172 2.33 14.12 15.63
C ALA A 172 3.75 13.52 15.64
N LYS A 173 3.97 12.42 14.93
CA LYS A 173 5.27 11.73 14.81
C LYS A 173 6.06 12.19 13.58
N LYS A 174 5.44 12.96 12.70
CA LYS A 174 6.04 13.41 11.45
C LYS A 174 7.16 14.42 11.74
N PRO A 175 8.38 14.22 11.20
CA PRO A 175 9.44 15.20 11.36
C PRO A 175 9.07 16.51 10.64
N ASP A 176 9.31 17.65 11.28
CA ASP A 176 9.12 18.98 10.70
C ASP A 176 9.97 19.12 9.43
N ALA A 177 9.32 19.14 8.27
CA ALA A 177 9.97 19.46 7.00
C ALA A 177 10.25 20.96 6.94
N THR A 178 11.33 21.39 7.59
CA THR A 178 12.09 22.51 7.01
C THR A 178 12.59 22.02 5.66
N PRO A 179 12.49 22.79 4.55
CA PRO A 179 13.00 22.31 3.25
C PRO A 179 14.45 21.92 3.43
N ALA A 180 14.75 20.63 3.42
CA ALA A 180 16.11 20.16 3.38
C ALA A 180 16.67 20.71 2.06
N GLU A 181 17.72 21.54 2.14
CA GLU A 181 18.59 21.74 0.99
C GLU A 181 18.89 20.35 0.43
N LEU A 182 18.47 20.12 -0.81
CA LEU A 182 18.88 18.96 -1.59
C LEU A 182 20.40 18.78 -1.40
N PRO A 183 20.88 17.58 -1.01
CA PRO A 183 22.31 17.38 -0.84
C PRO A 183 23.04 17.75 -2.14
N ASP A 184 24.00 18.68 -2.02
CA ASP A 184 24.88 19.11 -3.10
C ASP A 184 25.73 17.93 -3.61
N ASN A 185 25.28 17.31 -4.69
CA ASN A 185 25.98 16.21 -5.36
C ASN A 185 27.19 16.67 -6.22
N THR A 186 27.70 17.90 -6.06
CA THR A 186 28.88 18.36 -6.82
C THR A 186 30.23 17.99 -6.20
N LYS A 187 30.27 17.37 -5.00
CA LYS A 187 31.50 16.77 -4.47
C LYS A 187 31.60 15.28 -4.77
N LYS A 188 32.06 14.98 -5.99
CA LYS A 188 32.59 13.67 -6.39
C LYS A 188 33.78 13.27 -5.49
N PRO A 189 33.72 12.17 -4.73
CA PRO A 189 34.94 11.53 -4.23
C PRO A 189 35.67 10.93 -5.43
N LYS A 190 36.95 11.27 -5.56
CA LYS A 190 37.86 10.80 -6.60
C LYS A 190 38.07 9.27 -6.50
N PRO A 191 38.25 8.54 -7.62
CA PRO A 191 38.38 7.09 -7.64
C PRO A 191 39.75 6.63 -7.15
N SER A 192 39.82 5.46 -6.50
CA SER A 192 41.03 4.64 -6.48
C SER A 192 40.82 3.44 -7.40
N ASP A 193 41.74 3.31 -8.35
CA ASP A 193 41.67 2.47 -9.54
C ASP A 193 41.73 0.97 -9.25
N SER A 194 40.96 0.18 -10.00
CA SER A 194 41.51 -0.82 -10.95
C SER A 194 40.39 -1.59 -11.64
N ASP A 195 40.33 -1.43 -12.97
CA ASP A 195 40.04 -2.43 -14.01
C ASP A 195 38.78 -3.32 -13.86
N SER A 196 37.87 -3.51 -14.83
CA SER A 196 37.94 -3.42 -16.29
C SER A 196 36.51 -3.61 -16.84
N SER A 197 36.19 -2.89 -17.92
CA SER A 197 35.16 -3.16 -18.95
C SER A 197 33.70 -3.38 -18.49
N GLY A 198 32.91 -2.29 -18.53
CA GLY A 198 31.45 -2.33 -18.42
C GLY A 198 30.76 -2.69 -19.73
N ALA A 199 29.96 -3.76 -19.68
CA ALA A 199 28.69 -3.86 -20.39
C ALA A 199 27.60 -3.90 -19.31
N SER A 200 26.51 -3.17 -19.57
CA SER A 200 25.36 -2.98 -18.67
C SER A 200 24.80 -4.30 -18.14
N PRO A 201 24.38 -4.38 -16.86
CA PRO A 201 23.37 -5.34 -16.46
C PRO A 201 22.09 -4.63 -16.01
N GLU A 202 21.01 -4.97 -16.70
CA GLU A 202 19.67 -5.07 -16.12
C GLU A 202 19.76 -5.84 -14.79
N GLY A 203 19.13 -5.34 -13.73
CA GLY A 203 19.15 -5.97 -12.42
C GLY A 203 17.80 -5.81 -11.74
N LYS A 204 16.98 -6.87 -11.83
CA LYS A 204 15.81 -7.14 -10.98
C LYS A 204 16.20 -6.98 -9.51
N ALA A 205 15.40 -6.28 -8.74
CA ALA A 205 15.45 -6.35 -7.29
C ALA A 205 14.81 -7.67 -6.84
N ASP A 206 15.61 -8.73 -6.75
CA ASP A 206 15.25 -9.97 -6.09
C ASP A 206 15.29 -9.76 -4.57
N THR A 207 14.13 -9.61 -3.94
CA THR A 207 13.98 -10.02 -2.54
C THR A 207 14.13 -11.54 -2.53
N PRO A 208 14.99 -12.16 -1.70
CA PRO A 208 15.20 -13.59 -1.79
C PRO A 208 13.94 -14.31 -1.31
N ALA A 209 13.14 -14.80 -2.25
CA ALA A 209 12.19 -15.87 -2.01
C ALA A 209 12.98 -17.03 -1.37
N SER A 210 12.60 -17.40 -0.15
CA SER A 210 13.12 -18.61 0.49
C SER A 210 12.81 -19.79 -0.46
N PRO A 211 13.81 -20.60 -0.85
CA PRO A 211 13.61 -21.60 -1.88
C PRO A 211 12.59 -22.64 -1.40
N THR A 212 11.38 -22.59 -1.97
CA THR A 212 10.41 -23.67 -1.86
C THR A 212 11.04 -24.94 -2.47
N PRO A 213 11.08 -26.07 -1.76
CA PRO A 213 11.77 -27.24 -2.25
C PRO A 213 10.97 -27.97 -3.33
N LYS A 214 11.69 -28.65 -4.21
CA LYS A 214 11.12 -29.54 -5.22
C LYS A 214 10.31 -30.67 -4.55
N PRO A 215 9.02 -30.85 -4.88
CA PRO A 215 8.21 -31.92 -4.31
C PRO A 215 8.69 -33.29 -4.79
N ASP A 216 8.94 -34.22 -3.87
CA ASP A 216 9.40 -35.60 -4.16
C ASP A 216 8.26 -36.64 -4.25
N GLY A 217 7.01 -36.18 -4.26
CA GLY A 217 5.81 -37.01 -4.38
C GLY A 217 5.26 -37.53 -3.05
N ARG A 218 5.93 -37.31 -1.92
CA ARG A 218 5.39 -37.59 -0.58
C ARG A 218 4.14 -36.77 -0.26
N LYS A 219 3.30 -37.28 0.64
CA LYS A 219 2.16 -36.51 1.19
C LYS A 219 2.68 -35.38 2.09
N PRO A 220 2.05 -34.19 2.12
CA PRO A 220 2.53 -33.06 2.94
C PRO A 220 2.81 -33.40 4.41
N ALA A 221 1.94 -34.18 5.06
CA ALA A 221 2.15 -34.61 6.45
C ALA A 221 3.41 -35.46 6.68
N GLU A 222 3.95 -36.10 5.63
CA GLU A 222 5.18 -36.92 5.71
C GLU A 222 6.46 -36.05 5.71
N TYR A 223 6.34 -34.76 5.41
CA TYR A 223 7.46 -33.81 5.53
C TYR A 223 7.60 -33.26 6.95
N GLY A 224 6.55 -33.33 7.77
CA GLY A 224 6.54 -32.81 9.12
C GLY A 224 7.06 -33.80 10.16
N SER A 225 7.38 -33.24 11.33
CA SER A 225 7.81 -34.02 12.51
C SER A 225 6.66 -34.79 13.18
N GLY A 226 5.40 -34.49 12.83
CA GLY A 226 4.21 -34.93 13.57
C GLY A 226 3.96 -34.19 14.88
N GLU A 227 4.80 -33.20 15.24
CA GLU A 227 4.62 -32.37 16.45
C GLU A 227 3.45 -31.37 16.32
N TYR A 228 3.09 -30.98 15.09
CA TYR A 228 2.04 -30.00 14.85
C TYR A 228 0.66 -30.52 15.29
N LYS A 229 -0.07 -29.68 16.02
CA LYS A 229 -1.50 -29.85 16.33
C LYS A 229 -2.21 -28.54 16.06
N ALA A 230 -3.32 -28.62 15.33
CA ALA A 230 -4.15 -27.46 15.06
C ALA A 230 -4.68 -26.82 16.36
N ALA A 231 -4.95 -25.52 16.30
CA ALA A 231 -5.52 -24.79 17.42
C ALA A 231 -6.91 -25.37 17.78
N SER A 232 -7.15 -25.58 19.07
CA SER A 232 -8.43 -26.09 19.57
C SER A 232 -8.91 -25.22 20.73
N GLY A 233 -10.16 -24.75 20.65
CA GLY A 233 -10.73 -23.88 21.69
C GLY A 233 -10.20 -22.43 21.64
N LYS A 234 -10.39 -21.70 22.74
CA LYS A 234 -9.93 -20.31 22.86
C LYS A 234 -8.43 -20.25 23.19
N PRO A 235 -7.66 -19.33 22.60
CA PRO A 235 -6.25 -19.18 22.89
C PRO A 235 -6.00 -18.76 24.35
N GLU A 236 -5.05 -19.40 25.02
CA GLU A 236 -4.54 -19.03 26.34
C GLU A 236 -3.03 -18.77 26.23
N LEU A 237 -2.55 -17.63 26.72
CA LEU A 237 -1.13 -17.25 26.57
C LEU A 237 -0.15 -18.30 27.11
N GLY A 238 -0.50 -19.00 28.19
CA GLY A 238 0.33 -20.06 28.76
C GLY A 238 0.33 -21.38 27.99
N LYS A 239 -0.56 -21.55 27.01
CA LYS A 239 -0.82 -22.82 26.30
C LYS A 239 -1.16 -22.61 24.83
N LEU A 240 -0.52 -21.63 24.19
CA LEU A 240 -0.70 -21.40 22.75
C LEU A 240 -0.31 -22.66 21.97
N GLN A 241 -1.15 -23.03 21.00
CA GLN A 241 -0.99 -24.24 20.19
C GLN A 241 -1.66 -24.02 18.84
N GLY A 242 -1.02 -24.49 17.77
CA GLY A 242 -1.52 -24.38 16.40
C GLY A 242 -1.01 -23.13 15.68
N MET A 243 -1.37 -23.04 14.41
CA MET A 243 -1.04 -21.90 13.57
C MET A 243 -2.10 -20.82 13.69
N TYR A 244 -1.65 -19.56 13.73
CA TYR A 244 -2.48 -18.37 13.72
C TYR A 244 -1.99 -17.42 12.63
N THR A 245 -2.94 -16.75 11.99
CA THR A 245 -2.70 -15.77 10.94
C THR A 245 -3.37 -14.45 11.31
N GLY A 246 -2.68 -13.33 11.12
CA GLY A 246 -3.24 -11.99 11.28
C GLY A 246 -2.95 -11.15 10.05
N MET A 247 -3.83 -10.20 9.73
CA MET A 247 -3.63 -9.30 8.60
C MET A 247 -3.22 -7.91 9.08
N ARG A 248 -2.18 -7.35 8.47
CA ARG A 248 -1.72 -5.98 8.70
C ARG A 248 -1.55 -5.25 7.37
N ALA A 249 -1.98 -4.00 7.31
CA ALA A 249 -1.74 -3.16 6.15
C ALA A 249 -0.25 -2.73 6.10
N ASP A 250 0.39 -2.98 4.97
CA ASP A 250 1.66 -2.39 4.55
C ASP A 250 1.34 -1.29 3.54
N MET A 251 0.98 -0.12 4.07
CA MET A 251 0.49 1.02 3.29
C MET A 251 1.48 1.56 2.26
N TYR A 252 2.78 1.26 2.42
CA TYR A 252 3.83 1.73 1.53
C TYR A 252 4.31 0.66 0.54
N GLY A 253 3.88 -0.59 0.75
CA GLY A 253 4.20 -1.73 -0.11
C GLY A 253 5.68 -2.12 -0.10
N TYR A 254 6.37 -1.92 1.03
CA TYR A 254 7.81 -2.24 1.15
C TYR A 254 8.08 -3.61 1.74
N GLU A 255 7.08 -4.25 2.34
CA GLU A 255 7.21 -5.51 3.04
C GLU A 255 6.56 -6.64 2.24
N CYS A 256 5.25 -6.55 2.02
CA CYS A 256 4.46 -7.57 1.32
C CYS A 256 3.64 -6.98 0.18
N GLY A 257 3.54 -5.66 0.11
CA GLY A 257 2.88 -5.00 -1.00
C GLY A 257 1.36 -4.91 -0.89
N GLY A 258 0.83 -4.58 0.29
CA GLY A 258 -0.60 -4.40 0.51
C GLY A 258 -1.06 -4.92 1.86
N LEU A 259 -1.66 -6.11 1.90
CA LEU A 259 -2.07 -6.76 3.14
C LEU A 259 -1.08 -7.87 3.49
N CYS A 260 -0.27 -7.64 4.52
CA CYS A 260 0.67 -8.63 5.03
C CYS A 260 -0.05 -9.64 5.90
N ILE A 261 0.35 -10.90 5.77
CA ILE A 261 -0.16 -11.99 6.60
C ILE A 261 0.94 -12.36 7.61
N ASP A 262 0.74 -11.94 8.85
CA ASP A 262 1.59 -12.31 9.98
C ASP A 262 1.25 -13.75 10.40
N MET A 263 2.26 -14.64 10.43
CA MET A 263 2.09 -16.06 10.68
C MET A 263 2.87 -16.54 11.90
N PHE A 264 2.18 -17.19 12.84
CA PHE A 264 2.81 -17.78 14.02
C PHE A 264 2.29 -19.21 14.22
N THR A 265 3.19 -20.18 14.25
CA THR A 265 2.86 -21.58 14.54
C THR A 265 3.41 -21.99 15.89
N PHE A 266 2.52 -22.19 16.86
CA PHE A 266 2.87 -22.59 18.21
C PHE A 266 2.83 -24.11 18.37
N PHE A 267 3.84 -24.66 19.03
CA PHE A 267 3.96 -26.08 19.35
C PHE A 267 4.00 -26.29 20.87
N SER A 268 3.64 -27.51 21.26
CA SER A 268 3.76 -27.94 22.65
C SER A 268 5.20 -27.77 23.16
N GLY A 269 5.34 -27.40 24.44
CA GLY A 269 6.66 -27.19 25.06
C GLY A 269 7.23 -25.79 24.84
N GLY A 270 6.42 -24.80 24.44
CA GLY A 270 6.84 -23.40 24.36
C GLY A 270 7.75 -23.11 23.16
N LYS A 271 7.54 -23.81 22.05
CA LYS A 271 8.22 -23.53 20.78
C LYS A 271 7.27 -22.79 19.83
N VAL A 272 7.86 -21.97 18.97
CA VAL A 272 7.16 -21.20 17.94
C VAL A 272 7.97 -21.21 16.65
N PHE A 273 7.28 -21.29 15.53
CA PHE A 273 7.80 -20.97 14.20
C PHE A 273 7.12 -19.68 13.74
N VAL A 274 7.92 -18.68 13.36
CA VAL A 274 7.43 -17.36 12.93
C VAL A 274 7.64 -17.23 11.43
N GLY A 275 6.59 -16.87 10.69
CA GLY A 275 6.59 -16.72 9.24
C GLY A 275 5.95 -17.89 8.49
N LEU A 276 6.09 -17.84 7.16
CA LEU A 276 5.52 -18.79 6.22
C LEU A 276 6.14 -20.19 6.37
N PRO A 277 5.36 -21.27 6.55
CA PRO A 277 5.91 -22.61 6.61
C PRO A 277 6.61 -22.98 5.28
N PRO A 278 7.88 -23.42 5.31
CA PRO A 278 8.72 -23.51 4.11
C PRO A 278 8.36 -24.67 3.16
N HIS A 279 7.52 -25.61 3.62
CA HIS A 279 7.18 -26.84 2.90
C HIS A 279 5.67 -27.02 2.72
N GLY A 280 4.88 -25.94 2.79
CA GLY A 280 3.43 -25.99 2.61
C GLY A 280 2.67 -25.55 3.85
N GLY A 281 1.79 -26.43 4.35
CA GLY A 281 1.00 -26.20 5.55
C GLY A 281 1.79 -26.37 6.85
N PRO A 282 1.28 -25.89 8.00
CA PRO A 282 1.93 -26.04 9.29
C PRO A 282 2.17 -27.50 9.71
N GLU A 283 1.40 -28.46 9.16
CA GLU A 283 1.63 -29.89 9.36
C GLU A 283 2.96 -30.39 8.77
N THR A 284 3.59 -29.62 7.89
CA THR A 284 4.86 -29.96 7.23
C THR A 284 6.08 -29.51 8.04
N ILE A 285 5.88 -28.74 9.12
CA ILE A 285 6.97 -28.18 9.91
C ILE A 285 7.66 -29.27 10.73
N ASP A 286 8.99 -29.30 10.63
CA ASP A 286 9.88 -30.09 11.48
C ASP A 286 10.84 -29.14 12.20
N CYS A 287 10.65 -28.96 13.50
CA CYS A 287 11.48 -28.04 14.28
C CYS A 287 12.97 -28.37 14.30
N LYS A 288 13.37 -29.62 13.98
CA LYS A 288 14.79 -29.98 13.84
C LYS A 288 15.38 -29.49 12.53
N ARG A 289 14.56 -29.41 11.48
CA ARG A 289 14.94 -28.96 10.13
C ARG A 289 14.73 -27.45 9.97
N ASP A 290 13.57 -26.95 10.39
CA ASP A 290 13.07 -25.61 10.09
C ASP A 290 13.42 -24.59 11.17
N GLY A 291 14.10 -25.01 12.24
CA GLY A 291 14.68 -24.08 13.23
C GLY A 291 13.65 -23.36 14.12
N CYS A 292 12.63 -24.07 14.62
CA CYS A 292 11.68 -23.47 15.57
C CYS A 292 12.40 -22.87 16.79
N GLN A 293 11.93 -21.71 17.22
CA GLN A 293 12.48 -20.97 18.34
C GLN A 293 11.70 -21.29 19.62
N THR A 294 12.33 -21.14 20.79
CA THR A 294 11.60 -21.15 22.07
C THR A 294 11.09 -19.75 22.39
N TYR A 295 9.96 -19.66 23.08
CA TYR A 295 9.41 -18.38 23.50
C TYR A 295 9.02 -18.36 24.98
N THR A 296 9.04 -17.17 25.57
CA THR A 296 8.54 -16.93 26.93
C THR A 296 7.58 -15.75 26.92
N ILE A 297 6.45 -15.88 27.60
CA ILE A 297 5.49 -14.79 27.76
C ILE A 297 5.55 -14.29 29.21
N LYS A 298 5.84 -12.99 29.37
CA LYS A 298 5.83 -12.30 30.67
C LYS A 298 5.34 -10.88 30.48
N ASP A 299 4.47 -10.41 31.37
CA ASP A 299 3.98 -9.03 31.40
C ASP A 299 3.42 -8.55 30.04
N GLY A 300 2.67 -9.42 29.35
CA GLY A 300 2.09 -9.11 28.04
C GLY A 300 3.10 -9.01 26.89
N LYS A 301 4.32 -9.53 27.09
CA LYS A 301 5.37 -9.57 26.06
C LYS A 301 5.81 -11.00 25.81
N MET A 302 5.78 -11.41 24.54
CA MET A 302 6.35 -12.66 24.07
C MET A 302 7.77 -12.40 23.57
N LYS A 303 8.77 -12.91 24.30
CA LYS A 303 10.16 -12.89 23.86
C LYS A 303 10.50 -14.21 23.19
N VAL A 304 10.92 -14.15 21.94
CA VAL A 304 11.37 -15.33 21.19
C VAL A 304 12.90 -15.40 21.24
N ASN A 305 13.44 -16.58 21.56
CA ASN A 305 14.87 -16.73 21.77
C ASN A 305 15.64 -16.59 20.45
N GLY A 306 16.60 -15.67 20.40
CA GLY A 306 17.31 -15.31 19.17
C GLY A 306 16.50 -14.45 18.20
N GLY A 307 15.33 -13.95 18.60
CA GLY A 307 14.44 -13.17 17.75
C GLY A 307 13.86 -11.95 18.44
N GLU A 308 12.79 -11.43 17.84
CA GLU A 308 12.11 -10.21 18.27
C GLU A 308 11.27 -10.42 19.54
N THR A 309 10.85 -9.29 20.12
CA THR A 309 9.89 -9.27 21.22
C THR A 309 8.57 -8.71 20.71
N TYR A 310 7.50 -9.47 20.89
CA TYR A 310 6.17 -9.13 20.43
C TYR A 310 5.28 -8.72 21.60
N SER A 311 4.42 -7.70 21.43
CA SER A 311 3.33 -7.49 22.39
C SER A 311 2.31 -8.62 22.20
N VAL A 312 1.81 -9.19 23.29
CA VAL A 312 0.85 -10.29 23.23
C VAL A 312 -0.26 -10.10 24.25
N SER A 313 -1.51 -10.26 23.81
CA SER A 313 -2.68 -10.17 24.68
C SER A 313 -3.81 -11.05 24.19
N ILE A 314 -4.79 -11.30 25.08
CA ILE A 314 -6.09 -11.84 24.70
C ILE A 314 -7.09 -10.71 24.78
N SER A 315 -7.78 -10.43 23.68
CA SER A 315 -8.82 -9.39 23.62
C SER A 315 -10.06 -9.79 24.44
N LYS A 316 -10.95 -8.83 24.68
CA LYS A 316 -12.18 -9.07 25.48
C LYS A 316 -13.10 -10.14 24.88
N ASP A 317 -13.11 -10.26 23.55
CA ASP A 317 -13.82 -11.28 22.79
C ASP A 317 -13.08 -12.64 22.73
N GLY A 318 -11.89 -12.73 23.34
CA GLY A 318 -11.13 -13.97 23.48
C GLY A 318 -10.25 -14.29 22.28
N LYS A 319 -9.91 -13.30 21.44
CA LYS A 319 -8.97 -13.47 20.32
C LYS A 319 -7.54 -13.18 20.77
N LEU A 320 -6.59 -13.89 20.16
CA LEU A 320 -5.17 -13.62 20.35
C LEU A 320 -4.81 -12.34 19.60
N LYS A 321 -4.02 -11.46 20.22
CA LYS A 321 -3.37 -10.33 19.55
C LYS A 321 -1.86 -10.44 19.68
N ILE A 322 -1.15 -10.20 18.58
CA ILE A 322 0.31 -10.10 18.54
C ILE A 322 0.65 -8.79 17.84
N ASN A 323 1.42 -7.89 18.46
CA ASN A 323 1.73 -6.55 17.92
C ASN A 323 0.47 -5.77 17.49
N ASP A 324 -0.59 -5.85 18.31
CA ASP A 324 -1.93 -5.28 18.06
C ASP A 324 -2.69 -5.85 16.84
N VAL A 325 -2.10 -6.78 16.10
CA VAL A 325 -2.76 -7.55 15.03
C VAL A 325 -3.63 -8.64 15.65
N VAL A 326 -4.89 -8.71 15.23
CA VAL A 326 -5.80 -9.78 15.62
C VAL A 326 -5.42 -11.05 14.88
N MET A 327 -5.19 -12.12 15.63
CA MET A 327 -4.74 -13.40 15.10
C MET A 327 -5.90 -14.39 15.11
N ASP A 328 -6.29 -14.87 13.94
CA ASP A 328 -7.30 -15.91 13.77
C ASP A 328 -6.62 -17.29 13.66
N PRO A 329 -7.16 -18.32 14.31
CA PRO A 329 -6.60 -19.67 14.25
C PRO A 329 -6.81 -20.29 12.88
N VAL A 330 -5.76 -20.88 12.31
CA VAL A 330 -5.85 -21.65 11.07
C VAL A 330 -6.60 -22.96 11.33
N LYS A 331 -7.75 -23.11 10.65
CA LYS A 331 -8.58 -24.30 10.75
C LYS A 331 -8.04 -25.42 9.84
N PRO A 332 -8.12 -26.69 10.28
CA PRO A 332 -7.84 -27.83 9.41
C PRO A 332 -8.74 -27.82 8.18
N VAL A 333 -8.13 -27.94 7.00
CA VAL A 333 -8.85 -28.07 5.74
C VAL A 333 -9.43 -29.47 5.60
N LYS A 334 -10.66 -29.57 5.07
CA LYS A 334 -11.35 -30.84 4.88
C LYS A 334 -10.63 -31.71 3.85
N GLU A 335 -10.49 -33.00 4.14
CA GLU A 335 -9.93 -33.95 3.20
C GLU A 335 -10.79 -34.03 1.92
N GLY A 336 -10.13 -34.05 0.76
CA GLY A 336 -10.81 -34.08 -0.54
C GLY A 336 -11.40 -32.74 -1.00
N MET A 337 -11.07 -31.63 -0.34
CA MET A 337 -11.49 -30.30 -0.79
C MET A 337 -11.05 -30.03 -2.23
N THR A 338 -11.97 -29.49 -3.03
CA THR A 338 -11.71 -28.99 -4.39
C THR A 338 -12.16 -27.54 -4.49
N LEU A 339 -11.43 -26.77 -5.30
CA LEU A 339 -11.68 -25.36 -5.52
C LEU A 339 -12.43 -25.15 -6.85
N SER A 340 -13.19 -24.06 -6.92
CA SER A 340 -13.90 -23.66 -8.13
C SER A 340 -14.13 -22.16 -8.10
N GLY A 341 -13.68 -21.46 -9.13
CA GLY A 341 -13.92 -20.03 -9.28
C GLY A 341 -12.66 -19.25 -9.65
N GLU A 342 -12.87 -17.95 -9.82
CA GLU A 342 -11.83 -16.95 -10.07
C GLU A 342 -11.45 -16.30 -8.74
N TYR A 343 -10.15 -16.25 -8.47
CA TYR A 343 -9.56 -15.78 -7.22
C TYR A 343 -8.50 -14.74 -7.54
N VAL A 344 -8.62 -13.55 -6.96
CA VAL A 344 -7.77 -12.42 -7.29
C VAL A 344 -6.99 -11.97 -6.07
N HIS A 345 -5.68 -11.88 -6.24
CA HIS A 345 -4.77 -11.17 -5.36
C HIS A 345 -4.33 -9.87 -6.04
N LYS A 346 -4.22 -8.79 -5.25
CA LYS A 346 -3.72 -7.51 -5.73
C LYS A 346 -2.60 -7.06 -4.81
N GLY A 347 -1.49 -6.66 -5.40
CA GLY A 347 -0.34 -6.15 -4.68
C GLY A 347 0.22 -4.88 -5.31
N TYR A 348 1.01 -4.14 -4.55
CA TYR A 348 1.73 -2.97 -5.00
C TYR A 348 3.06 -2.85 -4.28
N SER A 349 4.05 -2.18 -4.86
CA SER A 349 5.26 -1.80 -4.16
C SER A 349 5.57 -0.36 -4.46
N GLY A 350 5.90 0.39 -3.40
CA GLY A 350 5.98 1.83 -3.49
C GLY A 350 4.61 2.48 -3.67
N MET A 351 4.55 3.77 -3.38
CA MET A 351 3.34 4.56 -3.53
C MET A 351 3.57 5.61 -4.60
N VAL A 352 2.68 5.60 -5.61
CA VAL A 352 2.72 6.54 -6.71
C VAL A 352 2.81 7.96 -6.15
N GLY A 353 3.78 8.76 -6.60
CA GLY A 353 3.94 10.15 -6.16
C GLY A 353 4.70 10.36 -4.84
N ILE A 354 4.95 9.31 -4.04
CA ILE A 354 5.81 9.38 -2.84
C ILE A 354 7.16 8.71 -3.11
N THR A 355 7.13 7.54 -3.75
CA THR A 355 8.31 6.70 -3.93
C THR A 355 8.90 6.90 -5.31
N THR A 356 10.23 6.82 -5.43
CA THR A 356 10.94 6.98 -6.71
C THR A 356 10.55 5.91 -7.73
N TYR A 357 10.14 4.75 -7.24
CA TYR A 357 9.66 3.62 -8.01
C TYR A 357 8.35 3.13 -7.39
N SER A 358 7.32 2.96 -8.20
CA SER A 358 6.09 2.29 -7.79
C SER A 358 5.60 1.33 -8.85
N THR A 359 5.11 0.16 -8.44
CA THR A 359 4.53 -0.86 -9.32
C THR A 359 3.29 -1.44 -8.68
N ALA A 360 2.30 -1.82 -9.48
CA ALA A 360 1.14 -2.56 -9.02
C ALA A 360 0.98 -3.83 -9.86
N TRP A 361 0.45 -4.88 -9.27
CA TRP A 361 0.19 -6.14 -9.96
C TRP A 361 -1.11 -6.77 -9.47
N THR A 362 -1.68 -7.59 -10.34
CA THR A 362 -2.84 -8.43 -10.06
C THR A 362 -2.47 -9.86 -10.44
N GLU A 363 -2.72 -10.79 -9.54
CA GLU A 363 -2.56 -12.22 -9.78
C GLU A 363 -3.96 -12.85 -9.76
N LEU A 364 -4.33 -13.47 -10.87
CA LEU A 364 -5.58 -14.20 -11.04
C LEU A 364 -5.29 -15.70 -10.99
N LEU A 365 -6.03 -16.41 -10.15
CA LEU A 365 -6.07 -17.88 -10.11
C LEU A 365 -7.48 -18.37 -10.44
N VAL A 366 -7.59 -19.20 -11.46
CA VAL A 366 -8.85 -19.86 -11.84
C VAL A 366 -8.74 -21.34 -11.51
N PHE A 367 -9.46 -21.79 -10.48
CA PHE A 367 -9.48 -23.20 -10.10
C PHE A 367 -10.72 -23.90 -10.65
N LYS A 368 -10.56 -25.17 -11.04
CA LYS A 368 -11.64 -26.06 -11.48
C LYS A 368 -11.75 -27.28 -10.57
N ARG A 369 -12.97 -27.82 -10.41
CA ARG A 369 -13.21 -28.98 -9.50
C ARG A 369 -12.53 -30.28 -9.96
N ASP A 370 -12.11 -30.35 -11.22
CA ASP A 370 -11.38 -31.49 -11.78
C ASP A 370 -9.89 -31.53 -11.36
N GLY A 371 -9.43 -30.54 -10.59
CA GLY A 371 -8.05 -30.47 -10.12
C GLY A 371 -7.12 -29.73 -11.08
N THR A 372 -7.64 -28.97 -12.04
CA THR A 372 -6.85 -28.08 -12.91
C THR A 372 -6.93 -26.62 -12.46
N PHE A 373 -5.89 -25.85 -12.78
CA PHE A 373 -5.87 -24.41 -12.54
C PHE A 373 -5.23 -23.65 -13.71
N GLU A 374 -5.61 -22.39 -13.83
CA GLU A 374 -5.01 -21.38 -14.70
C GLU A 374 -4.57 -20.22 -13.81
N SER A 375 -3.43 -19.60 -14.13
CA SER A 375 -2.91 -18.44 -13.42
C SER A 375 -2.49 -17.36 -14.41
N GLU A 376 -2.76 -16.10 -14.09
CA GLU A 376 -2.36 -14.95 -14.88
C GLU A 376 -1.77 -13.90 -13.94
N ASP A 377 -0.49 -13.57 -14.14
CA ASP A 377 0.21 -12.53 -13.39
C ASP A 377 0.24 -11.24 -14.21
N LEU A 378 -0.72 -10.36 -13.98
CA LEU A 378 -0.83 -9.08 -14.67
C LEU A 378 -0.06 -7.99 -13.92
N SER A 379 1.09 -7.58 -14.46
CA SER A 379 1.74 -6.35 -14.00
C SER A 379 1.06 -5.13 -14.60
N LEU A 380 0.61 -4.18 -13.77
CA LEU A 380 -0.12 -2.98 -14.19
C LEU A 380 0.81 -1.80 -14.52
N GLY A 381 2.09 -2.09 -14.80
CA GLY A 381 3.09 -1.10 -15.19
C GLY A 381 3.87 -0.54 -14.01
N THR A 382 4.95 0.15 -14.34
CA THR A 382 5.93 0.70 -13.40
C THR A 382 6.06 2.20 -13.64
N LEU A 383 6.07 2.98 -12.56
CA LEU A 383 6.28 4.42 -12.60
C LEU A 383 7.64 4.76 -11.97
N ASP A 384 8.45 5.50 -12.72
CA ASP A 384 9.71 6.11 -12.28
C ASP A 384 9.59 7.63 -12.37
N THR A 385 10.00 8.32 -11.30
CA THR A 385 10.06 9.79 -11.18
C THR A 385 10.88 10.52 -12.27
N GLY A 386 11.58 9.79 -13.16
CA GLY A 386 12.39 10.37 -14.23
C GLY A 386 12.01 10.04 -15.67
N SER A 387 11.01 9.18 -15.94
CA SER A 387 10.67 8.76 -17.32
C SER A 387 9.17 8.61 -17.53
N ALA A 388 8.74 8.74 -18.80
CA ALA A 388 7.35 8.61 -19.21
C ALA A 388 6.73 7.29 -18.70
N VAL A 389 5.46 7.36 -18.32
CA VAL A 389 4.63 6.21 -17.93
C VAL A 389 4.74 5.11 -19.00
N THR A 390 5.38 3.99 -18.67
CA THR A 390 5.26 2.78 -19.49
C THR A 390 4.06 1.99 -19.01
N ASN A 391 2.89 2.29 -19.58
CA ASN A 391 1.71 1.42 -19.48
C ASN A 391 1.96 0.19 -20.36
N SER A 392 2.75 -0.75 -19.87
CA SER A 392 2.88 -2.08 -20.46
C SER A 392 2.27 -3.08 -19.50
N ALA A 393 1.03 -3.46 -19.77
CA ALA A 393 0.43 -4.65 -19.19
C ALA A 393 1.13 -5.87 -19.82
N SER A 394 1.97 -6.54 -19.05
CA SER A 394 2.52 -7.85 -19.40
C SER A 394 1.92 -8.88 -18.47
N GLY A 395 1.27 -9.89 -19.04
CA GLY A 395 0.72 -11.03 -18.33
C GLY A 395 1.44 -12.30 -18.76
N ASP A 396 2.00 -13.05 -17.81
CA ASP A 396 2.44 -14.42 -18.04
C ASP A 396 1.30 -15.36 -17.63
N GLU A 397 0.74 -16.08 -18.62
CA GLU A 397 -0.26 -17.11 -18.37
C GLU A 397 0.43 -18.44 -18.06
N SER A 398 -0.10 -19.14 -17.07
CA SER A 398 0.38 -20.45 -16.65
C SER A 398 -0.79 -21.37 -16.37
N THR A 399 -0.61 -22.66 -16.63
CA THR A 399 -1.66 -23.67 -16.43
C THR A 399 -1.07 -24.91 -15.79
N GLY A 400 -1.92 -25.67 -15.09
CA GLY A 400 -1.45 -26.88 -14.43
C GLY A 400 -2.54 -27.63 -13.70
N THR A 401 -2.09 -28.48 -12.78
CA THR A 401 -2.94 -29.24 -11.86
C THR A 401 -2.66 -28.85 -10.43
N TYR A 402 -3.68 -28.89 -9.58
CA TYR A 402 -3.54 -28.66 -8.16
C TYR A 402 -4.06 -29.83 -7.34
N ARG A 403 -3.52 -29.98 -6.13
CA ARG A 403 -4.07 -30.87 -5.10
C ARG A 403 -3.97 -30.21 -3.74
N ILE A 404 -4.96 -30.45 -2.89
CA ILE A 404 -4.99 -29.98 -1.51
C ILE A 404 -4.90 -31.19 -0.58
N SER A 405 -4.02 -31.12 0.40
CA SER A 405 -3.88 -32.15 1.44
C SER A 405 -3.46 -31.48 2.74
N GLY A 406 -4.32 -31.53 3.76
CA GLY A 406 -4.15 -30.70 4.94
C GLY A 406 -4.23 -29.21 4.57
N ASN A 407 -3.46 -28.38 5.27
CA ASN A 407 -3.34 -26.96 4.99
C ASN A 407 -2.22 -26.69 3.97
N THR A 408 -2.03 -27.62 3.02
CA THR A 408 -1.05 -27.53 1.94
C THR A 408 -1.76 -27.59 0.59
N ILE A 409 -1.46 -26.64 -0.30
CA ILE A 409 -1.80 -26.70 -1.72
C ILE A 409 -0.53 -26.98 -2.52
N ILE A 410 -0.62 -27.94 -3.44
CA ILE A 410 0.45 -28.27 -4.38
C ILE A 410 -0.02 -27.80 -5.75
N LEU A 411 0.74 -26.90 -6.38
CA LEU A 411 0.55 -26.44 -7.74
C LEU A 411 1.59 -27.13 -8.63
N ALA A 412 1.16 -27.89 -9.63
CA ALA A 412 2.02 -28.54 -10.60
C ALA A 412 1.75 -27.96 -11.98
N PHE A 413 2.65 -27.10 -12.44
CA PHE A 413 2.57 -26.37 -13.69
C PHE A 413 2.96 -27.26 -14.87
N ASN A 414 2.38 -26.96 -16.04
CA ASN A 414 2.64 -27.70 -17.28
C ASN A 414 4.07 -27.49 -17.82
N ASP A 415 4.76 -26.43 -17.40
CA ASP A 415 6.18 -26.18 -17.69
C ASP A 415 7.14 -27.05 -16.83
N GLY A 416 6.59 -27.87 -15.93
CA GLY A 416 7.34 -28.74 -15.03
C GLY A 416 7.69 -28.12 -13.68
N ARG A 417 7.40 -26.83 -13.46
CA ARG A 417 7.49 -26.18 -12.15
C ARG A 417 6.48 -26.80 -11.18
N ARG A 418 6.87 -26.89 -9.91
CA ARG A 418 5.98 -27.34 -8.85
C ARG A 418 6.20 -26.52 -7.60
N GLU A 419 5.11 -26.11 -6.98
CA GLU A 419 5.11 -25.28 -5.78
C GLU A 419 4.27 -25.96 -4.71
N GLN A 420 4.75 -25.90 -3.47
CA GLN A 420 4.07 -26.44 -2.30
C GLN A 420 3.91 -25.30 -1.30
N LEU A 421 2.68 -24.84 -1.14
CA LEU A 421 2.37 -23.58 -0.47
C LEU A 421 1.41 -23.83 0.70
N PHE A 422 1.49 -22.96 1.70
CA PHE A 422 0.47 -22.88 2.74
C PHE A 422 -0.90 -22.67 2.10
N PHE A 423 -1.93 -23.32 2.63
CA PHE A 423 -3.31 -23.20 2.20
C PHE A 423 -4.23 -22.99 3.40
N GLY A 424 -4.92 -21.85 3.41
CA GLY A 424 -5.91 -21.48 4.40
C GLY A 424 -7.23 -21.07 3.75
N VAL A 425 -8.32 -21.33 4.46
CA VAL A 425 -9.66 -20.84 4.10
C VAL A 425 -10.06 -19.79 5.12
N LEU A 426 -10.36 -18.58 4.64
CA LEU A 426 -10.84 -17.49 5.46
C LEU A 426 -12.37 -17.49 5.45
N GLU A 427 -12.97 -17.73 6.61
CA GLU A 427 -14.42 -17.64 6.78
C GLU A 427 -14.85 -16.17 6.78
N ASN A 428 -15.29 -15.67 5.63
CA ASN A 428 -15.85 -14.33 5.53
C ASN A 428 -17.30 -14.30 6.04
N THR A 429 -17.48 -14.01 7.33
CA THR A 429 -18.82 -13.97 7.97
C THR A 429 -19.72 -12.83 7.48
N LYS A 430 -19.22 -11.87 6.70
CA LYS A 430 -19.96 -10.69 6.23
C LYS A 430 -20.23 -10.68 4.72
N ARG A 431 -19.45 -11.38 3.90
CA ARG A 431 -19.72 -11.51 2.45
C ARG A 431 -20.54 -12.76 2.18
N ALA A 432 -21.80 -12.58 1.79
CA ALA A 432 -22.67 -13.68 1.39
C ALA A 432 -22.06 -14.43 0.19
N LYS A 433 -21.68 -15.71 0.42
CA LYS A 433 -21.23 -16.73 -0.55
C LYS A 433 -19.85 -16.49 -1.19
N GLY A 434 -18.83 -17.08 -0.56
CA GLY A 434 -17.47 -17.25 -1.08
C GLY A 434 -16.49 -17.55 0.06
N GLU A 435 -15.57 -18.48 -0.15
CA GLU A 435 -14.44 -18.74 0.76
C GLU A 435 -13.23 -17.97 0.22
N ASP A 436 -12.83 -16.88 0.88
CA ASP A 436 -11.57 -16.19 0.55
C ASP A 436 -10.42 -17.14 0.93
N LEU A 437 -9.34 -17.14 0.16
CA LEU A 437 -8.23 -18.09 0.32
C LEU A 437 -6.97 -17.38 0.80
N VAL A 438 -6.14 -18.11 1.53
CA VAL A 438 -4.73 -17.78 1.70
C VAL A 438 -3.92 -18.86 1.01
N ILE A 439 -3.08 -18.47 0.05
CA ILE A 439 -2.16 -19.36 -0.66
C ILE A 439 -0.75 -18.77 -0.49
N GLY A 440 0.14 -19.51 0.17
CA GLY A 440 1.43 -18.98 0.59
C GLY A 440 1.24 -17.86 1.62
N ASP A 441 1.81 -16.69 1.33
CA ASP A 441 1.70 -15.45 2.09
C ASP A 441 0.68 -14.46 1.49
N LYS A 442 -0.06 -14.88 0.47
CA LYS A 442 -1.01 -14.04 -0.27
C LYS A 442 -2.46 -14.36 0.08
N ASN A 443 -3.25 -13.30 0.24
CA ASN A 443 -4.70 -13.37 0.31
C ASN A 443 -5.31 -13.26 -1.10
N PHE A 444 -6.23 -14.17 -1.40
CA PHE A 444 -6.99 -14.21 -2.63
C PHE A 444 -8.48 -14.06 -2.34
N TYR A 445 -9.11 -13.12 -3.02
CA TYR A 445 -10.54 -12.85 -2.89
C TYR A 445 -11.29 -13.47 -4.05
N VAL A 446 -12.51 -13.95 -3.81
CA VAL A 446 -13.38 -14.40 -4.91
C VAL A 446 -13.71 -13.20 -5.81
N ASP A 447 -13.34 -13.26 -7.08
CA ASP A 447 -13.73 -12.24 -8.05
C ASP A 447 -15.20 -12.44 -8.42
N ARG A 448 -16.02 -11.47 -8.03
CA ARG A 448 -17.43 -11.42 -8.42
C ARG A 448 -17.51 -10.32 -9.48
N LYS A 449 -17.56 -10.74 -10.75
CA LYS A 449 -18.02 -9.87 -11.83
C LYS A 449 -19.46 -9.46 -11.48
N GLU A 450 -19.61 -8.24 -10.96
CA GLU A 450 -20.91 -7.60 -10.70
C GLU A 450 -21.62 -7.23 -12.00
#